data_AF-A0A8B9NYM1-F1
#
_entry.id   AF-A0A8B9NYM1-F1
#
_cell.length_a   1.000
_cell.length_b   1.000
_cell.length_c   1.000
_cell.angle_alpha   90.00
_cell.angle_beta   90.00
_cell.angle_gamma   90.00
#
_symmetry.space_group_name_H-M   'P 1'
#
loop_
_entity.id
_entity.type
_entity.pdbx_description
1 polymer ?
#
loop_
_entity_poly.entity_id
_entity_poly.type
_entity_poly.pdbx_seq_one_letter_code
_entity_poly.pdbx_strand_id
1 'polypeptide(L)'
;LYAWEICAAASAGWALQQSPDAVIKEGGVVTLSCFQMGTTHAYMSWYKQAPRKGTMLQLVVFSVEGEKADFEEEFHNHFKSNGSKGYHLSFSIDFVSANDSVMCVSSSYIE
;
A
#
# COMPACT_ATOMS: atom_id res chain seq x y z
N LEU A 1 20.10 1.22 -20.70
CA LEU A 1 21.06 1.59 -19.63
C LEU A 1 20.25 2.29 -18.55
N TYR A 2 20.05 1.54 -17.46
CA TYR A 2 19.45 1.82 -16.16
C TYR A 2 18.82 3.21 -15.90
N ALA A 3 17.52 3.24 -15.62
CA ALA A 3 16.78 4.41 -15.14
C ALA A 3 16.74 4.41 -13.60
N TRP A 4 17.87 4.68 -12.94
CA TRP A 4 17.93 4.88 -11.47
C TRP A 4 17.88 6.36 -11.07
N GLU A 5 17.67 7.27 -12.02
CA GLU A 5 17.54 8.70 -11.75
C GLU A 5 16.08 9.14 -11.60
N ILE A 6 15.45 8.71 -10.51
CA ILE A 6 14.57 9.62 -9.78
C ILE A 6 15.17 9.73 -8.39
N CYS A 7 16.15 10.62 -8.25
CA CYS A 7 16.57 11.10 -6.95
C CYS A 7 15.32 11.60 -6.23
N ALA A 8 14.91 10.85 -5.20
CA ALA A 8 13.97 11.32 -4.21
C ALA A 8 14.46 12.70 -3.74
N ALA A 9 13.69 13.74 -4.06
CA ALA A 9 13.81 15.00 -3.35
C ALA A 9 13.29 14.74 -1.93
N ALA A 10 14.17 14.21 -1.07
CA ALA A 10 13.94 14.12 0.36
C ALA A 10 14.01 15.54 0.92
N SER A 11 12.90 16.27 0.87
CA SER A 11 12.67 17.35 1.81
C SER A 11 12.51 16.72 3.20
N ALA A 12 13.02 17.39 4.22
CA ALA A 12 13.13 16.85 5.57
C ALA A 12 11.80 16.29 6.12
N GLY A 13 11.83 15.03 6.56
CA GLY A 13 11.04 14.61 7.72
C GLY A 13 10.52 13.19 7.77
N TRP A 14 10.28 12.51 6.63
CA TRP A 14 9.77 11.12 6.59
C TRP A 14 9.57 10.60 5.16
N ALA A 15 9.43 9.28 4.99
CA ALA A 15 9.11 8.65 3.71
C ALA A 15 8.28 7.36 3.89
N LEU A 16 7.58 6.93 2.82
CA LEU A 16 6.97 5.60 2.73
C LEU A 16 7.74 4.78 1.69
N GLN A 17 8.17 3.59 2.09
CA GLN A 17 8.81 2.63 1.20
C GLN A 17 7.84 1.50 0.91
N GLN A 18 7.61 1.21 -0.38
CA GLN A 18 6.77 0.12 -0.84
C GLN A 18 7.62 -0.97 -1.47
N SER A 19 7.20 -2.22 -1.34
CA SER A 19 7.89 -3.37 -1.92
C SER A 19 6.92 -4.51 -2.27
N PRO A 20 7.25 -5.36 -3.25
CA PRO A 20 8.34 -5.23 -4.20
C PRO A 20 8.14 -4.07 -5.18
N ASP A 21 9.22 -3.37 -5.53
CA ASP A 21 9.26 -2.45 -6.68
C ASP A 21 9.61 -3.26 -7.94
N ALA A 22 8.65 -4.06 -8.41
CA ALA A 22 8.85 -4.98 -9.53
C ALA A 22 7.57 -5.22 -10.32
N VAL A 23 7.73 -5.56 -11.60
CA VAL A 23 6.62 -6.03 -12.44
C VAL A 23 6.23 -7.45 -12.02
N ILE A 24 4.97 -7.60 -11.62
CA ILE A 24 4.41 -8.88 -11.16
C ILE A 24 3.69 -9.54 -12.33
N LYS A 25 3.93 -10.85 -12.52
CA LYS A 25 3.21 -11.63 -13.53
C LYS A 25 1.75 -11.83 -13.12
N GLU A 26 0.84 -11.60 -14.06
CA GLU A 26 -0.59 -11.85 -13.84
C GLU A 26 -0.88 -13.30 -13.46
N GLY A 27 -1.90 -13.49 -12.62
CA GLY A 27 -2.30 -14.78 -12.05
C GLY A 27 -1.39 -15.29 -10.92
N GLY A 28 -0.32 -14.57 -10.59
CA GLY A 28 0.56 -14.88 -9.48
C GLY A 28 -0.02 -14.50 -8.11
N VAL A 29 0.71 -14.83 -7.06
CA VAL A 29 0.46 -14.37 -5.68
C VAL A 29 1.58 -13.42 -5.32
N VAL A 30 1.24 -12.28 -4.72
CA VAL A 30 2.23 -11.34 -4.19
C VAL A 30 1.84 -10.89 -2.80
N THR A 31 2.85 -10.65 -1.97
CA THR A 31 2.70 -9.87 -0.75
C THR A 31 3.36 -8.52 -0.96
N LEU A 32 2.55 -7.47 -0.93
CA LEU A 32 3.01 -6.10 -0.93
C LEU A 32 3.26 -5.67 0.52
N SER A 33 4.32 -4.90 0.74
CA SER A 33 4.65 -4.35 2.04
C SER A 33 4.91 -2.86 1.93
N CYS A 34 4.38 -2.10 2.89
CA CYS A 34 4.61 -0.69 3.06
C CYS A 34 5.28 -0.45 4.40
N PHE A 35 6.36 0.30 4.39
CA PHE A 35 7.12 0.67 5.58
C PHE A 35 7.22 2.17 5.69
N GLN A 36 6.99 2.68 6.88
CA GLN A 36 7.08 4.09 7.18
C GLN A 36 8.44 4.42 7.84
N MET A 37 9.16 5.38 7.25
CA MET A 37 10.49 5.82 7.68
C MET A 37 10.44 7.23 8.27
N GLY A 38 11.06 7.44 9.43
CA GLY A 38 11.24 8.77 10.04
C GLY A 38 9.99 9.34 10.74
N THR A 39 8.95 8.54 10.92
CA THR A 39 7.66 8.92 11.54
C THR A 39 6.93 7.66 12.00
N THR A 40 5.92 7.81 12.83
CA THR A 40 5.18 6.74 13.51
C THR A 40 3.68 7.03 13.44
N HIS A 41 3.17 7.14 12.22
CA HIS A 41 1.74 7.39 12.00
C HIS A 41 0.97 6.15 12.43
N ALA A 42 -0.05 6.34 13.28
CA ALA A 42 -0.85 5.23 13.79
C ALA A 42 -1.70 4.57 12.69
N TYR A 43 -2.00 5.31 11.62
CA TYR A 43 -2.87 4.88 10.55
C TYR A 43 -2.08 4.63 9.27
N MET A 44 -2.28 3.45 8.69
CA MET A 44 -1.74 3.07 7.39
C MET A 44 -2.84 2.44 6.55
N SER A 45 -2.86 2.77 5.26
CA SER A 45 -3.89 2.36 4.33
C SER A 45 -3.31 1.96 2.99
N TRP A 46 -4.00 1.08 2.28
CA TRP A 46 -3.78 0.84 0.86
C TRP A 46 -4.96 1.34 0.05
N TYR A 47 -4.66 2.06 -1.02
CA TYR A 47 -5.64 2.58 -1.97
C TYR A 47 -5.44 1.94 -3.33
N LYS A 48 -6.54 1.51 -3.96
CA LYS A 48 -6.57 1.06 -5.35
C LYS A 48 -6.67 2.25 -6.29
N GLN A 49 -5.87 2.25 -7.34
CA GLN A 49 -5.85 3.28 -8.37
C GLN A 49 -6.73 2.86 -9.55
N ALA A 50 -7.74 3.64 -9.90
CA ALA A 50 -8.60 3.32 -11.05
C ALA A 50 -7.86 3.52 -12.40
N PRO A 51 -7.78 2.50 -13.28
CA PRO A 51 -6.97 2.55 -14.51
C PRO A 51 -7.38 3.63 -15.52
N ARG A 52 -8.64 4.08 -15.48
CA ARG A 52 -9.23 4.97 -16.50
C ARG A 52 -9.55 6.37 -16.02
N LYS A 53 -9.34 6.69 -14.74
CA LYS A 53 -9.71 8.01 -14.19
C LYS A 53 -8.60 8.77 -13.49
N GLY A 54 -7.48 8.14 -13.11
CA GLY A 54 -6.28 8.83 -12.59
C GLY A 54 -6.46 9.65 -11.29
N THR A 55 -7.70 9.89 -10.84
CA THR A 55 -8.07 10.75 -9.71
C THR A 55 -8.98 10.06 -8.70
N MET A 56 -9.45 8.85 -8.97
CA MET A 56 -10.29 8.12 -8.01
C MET A 56 -9.46 7.05 -7.30
N LEU A 57 -9.26 7.27 -6.01
CA LEU A 57 -8.66 6.32 -5.08
C LEU A 57 -9.79 5.65 -4.32
N GLN A 58 -9.75 4.31 -4.28
CA GLN A 58 -10.66 3.53 -3.47
C GLN A 58 -9.87 2.96 -2.32
N LEU A 59 -10.33 3.20 -1.09
CA LEU A 59 -9.74 2.57 0.10
C LEU A 59 -9.91 1.06 -0.04
N VAL A 60 -8.84 0.31 0.15
CA VAL A 60 -8.87 -1.17 0.10
C VAL A 60 -8.85 -1.73 1.50
N VAL A 61 -7.87 -1.27 2.25
CA VAL A 61 -7.64 -1.67 3.63
C VAL A 61 -7.16 -0.48 4.42
N PHE A 62 -7.72 -0.33 5.61
CA PHE A 62 -7.32 0.59 6.64
C PHE A 62 -6.76 -0.19 7.82
N SER A 63 -5.72 0.34 8.46
CA SER A 63 -5.15 -0.30 9.64
C SER A 63 -4.69 0.72 10.66
N VAL A 64 -5.11 0.49 11.90
CA VAL A 64 -4.55 1.12 13.09
C VAL A 64 -3.45 0.21 13.63
N GLU A 65 -2.32 0.78 14.06
CA GLU A 65 -1.23 0.01 14.65
C GLU A 65 -1.71 -0.85 15.83
N GLY A 66 -1.45 -2.16 15.75
CA GLY A 66 -1.83 -3.12 16.79
C GLY A 66 -3.26 -3.65 16.69
N GLU A 67 -4.07 -3.14 15.75
CA GLU A 67 -5.42 -3.63 15.48
C GLU A 67 -5.46 -4.53 14.24
N LYS A 68 -6.60 -5.22 14.05
CA LYS A 68 -6.83 -5.95 12.80
C LYS A 68 -7.10 -4.96 11.68
N ALA A 69 -6.61 -5.29 10.49
CA ALA A 69 -6.96 -4.58 9.27
C ALA A 69 -8.49 -4.59 9.04
N ASP A 70 -9.01 -3.43 8.68
CA ASP A 70 -10.39 -3.24 8.24
C ASP A 70 -10.42 -3.09 6.71
N PHE A 71 -11.31 -3.81 6.05
CA PHE A 71 -11.37 -3.89 4.59
C PHE A 71 -12.69 -3.30 4.11
N GLU A 72 -12.65 -2.61 2.97
CA GLU A 72 -13.90 -2.27 2.30
C GLU A 72 -14.56 -3.54 1.76
N GLU A 73 -15.89 -3.62 1.85
CA GLU A 73 -16.68 -4.82 1.56
C GLU A 73 -16.36 -5.43 0.18
N GLU A 74 -16.12 -4.58 -0.82
CA GLU A 74 -15.80 -4.98 -2.19
C GLU A 74 -14.45 -5.71 -2.33
N PHE A 75 -13.56 -5.59 -1.33
CA PHE A 75 -12.18 -6.06 -1.38
C PHE A 75 -11.86 -7.19 -0.41
N HIS A 76 -12.77 -7.52 0.52
CA HIS A 76 -12.60 -8.54 1.56
C HIS A 76 -12.10 -9.91 1.07
N ASN A 77 -12.46 -10.31 -0.15
CA ASN A 77 -12.14 -11.64 -0.70
C ASN A 77 -10.87 -11.69 -1.55
N HIS A 78 -10.44 -10.55 -2.11
CA HIS A 78 -9.30 -10.48 -3.04
C HIS A 78 -7.99 -10.14 -2.32
N PHE A 79 -8.10 -9.38 -1.23
CA PHE A 79 -6.96 -8.85 -0.48
C PHE A 79 -6.94 -9.42 0.94
N LYS A 80 -5.74 -9.67 1.47
CA LYS A 80 -5.55 -10.24 2.81
C LYS A 80 -4.49 -9.49 3.59
N SER A 81 -4.79 -9.12 4.84
CA SER A 81 -3.88 -8.40 5.73
C SER A 81 -4.16 -8.78 7.18
N ASN A 82 -3.13 -8.75 8.00
CA ASN A 82 -3.25 -8.93 9.45
C ASN A 82 -3.23 -7.61 10.22
N GLY A 83 -3.25 -6.47 9.51
CA GLY A 83 -3.04 -5.15 10.10
C GLY A 83 -1.58 -4.74 10.12
N SER A 84 -1.33 -3.51 10.56
CA SER A 84 -0.03 -2.88 10.65
C SER A 84 0.64 -3.22 11.99
N LYS A 85 1.94 -3.48 11.93
CA LYS A 85 2.77 -3.77 13.11
C LYS A 85 4.17 -3.19 12.94
N GLY A 86 4.62 -2.38 13.89
CA GLY A 86 5.96 -1.80 13.85
C GLY A 86 6.18 -1.00 12.58
N TYR A 87 5.18 -0.20 12.19
CA TYR A 87 5.20 0.66 10.99
C TYR A 87 5.25 -0.08 9.65
N HIS A 88 5.01 -1.40 9.67
CA HIS A 88 4.84 -2.20 8.46
C HIS A 88 3.37 -2.55 8.27
N LEU A 89 2.81 -2.18 7.11
CA LEU A 89 1.52 -2.68 6.64
C LEU A 89 1.77 -3.58 5.43
N SER A 90 1.53 -4.87 5.60
CA SER A 90 1.65 -5.86 4.52
C SER A 90 0.29 -6.42 4.16
N PHE A 91 0.04 -6.56 2.86
CA PHE A 91 -1.16 -7.22 2.37
C PHE A 91 -0.84 -8.09 1.15
N SER A 92 -1.56 -9.19 1.01
CA SER A 92 -1.37 -10.16 -0.05
C SER A 92 -2.53 -10.13 -1.03
N ILE A 93 -2.20 -10.35 -2.29
CA ILE A 93 -3.14 -10.42 -3.41
C ILE A 93 -2.98 -11.80 -4.02
N ASP A 94 -4.07 -12.55 -4.08
CA ASP A 94 -4.12 -13.81 -4.80
C ASP A 94 -4.57 -13.53 -6.24
N PHE A 95 -3.95 -14.20 -7.21
CA PHE A 95 -4.30 -14.06 -8.63
C PHE A 95 -4.24 -12.61 -9.14
N VAL A 96 -3.06 -11.97 -9.01
CA VAL A 96 -2.81 -10.56 -9.38
C VAL A 96 -3.24 -10.27 -10.82
N SER A 97 -3.89 -9.13 -11.05
CA SER A 97 -4.27 -8.63 -12.37
C SER A 97 -3.74 -7.22 -12.64
N ALA A 98 -3.68 -6.79 -13.90
CA ALA A 98 -3.35 -5.40 -14.25
C ALA A 98 -4.28 -4.34 -13.63
N ASN A 99 -5.45 -4.74 -13.13
CA ASN A 99 -6.37 -3.83 -12.44
C ASN A 99 -5.97 -3.61 -10.97
N ASP A 100 -5.03 -4.37 -10.41
CA ASP A 100 -4.67 -4.33 -8.97
C ASP A 100 -3.54 -3.34 -8.66
N SER A 101 -3.50 -2.22 -9.37
CA SER A 101 -2.57 -1.12 -9.05
C SER A 101 -2.98 -0.46 -7.75
N VAL A 102 -2.05 -0.39 -6.80
CA VAL A 102 -2.30 0.10 -5.44
C VAL A 102 -1.17 1.01 -4.95
N MET A 103 -1.50 1.91 -4.03
CA MET A 103 -0.52 2.73 -3.32
C MET A 103 -0.78 2.78 -1.82
N CYS A 104 0.29 2.86 -1.05
CA CYS A 104 0.24 2.98 0.40
C CYS A 104 0.19 4.44 0.81
N VAL A 105 -0.61 4.73 1.82
CA VAL A 105 -0.73 6.04 2.46
C VAL A 105 -0.64 5.86 3.97
N SER A 106 -0.04 6.82 4.67
CA SER A 106 0.02 6.84 6.13
C SER A 106 -0.40 8.21 6.65
N SER A 107 -1.12 8.27 7.76
CA SER A 107 -1.63 9.52 8.33
C SER A 107 -1.64 9.51 9.86
N SER A 108 -1.49 10.69 10.47
CA SER A 108 -1.65 10.86 11.93
C SER A 108 -3.11 10.88 12.39
N TYR A 109 -4.04 11.12 11.47
CA TYR A 109 -5.47 11.29 11.71
C TYR A 109 -6.26 10.46 10.70
N ILE A 110 -7.49 10.09 11.06
CA ILE A 110 -8.45 9.44 10.17
C ILE A 110 -8.97 10.51 9.20
N GLU A 111 -8.84 10.27 7.90
CA GLU A 111 -9.42 11.12 6.82
C GLU A 111 -10.85 10.70 6.48
#